data_AF-A0A2U3YBY9-F1
#
_entry.id   AF-A0A2U3YBY9-F1
#
_cell.length_a   1.000
_cell.length_b   1.000
_cell.length_c   1.000
_cell.angle_alpha   90.00
_cell.angle_beta   90.00
_cell.angle_gamma   90.00
#
_symmetry.space_group_name_H-M   'P 1'
#
loop_
_entity.id
_entity.type
_entity.pdbx_description
1 polymer ?
#
loop_
_entity_poly.entity_id
_entity_poly.type
_entity_poly.pdbx_seq_one_letter_code
_entity_poly.pdbx_strand_id
1 'polypeptide(L)'
;MPAHLLQEEISSSYTTTTTITAPPSRILQNGGGKLEKPSLYLEEDIRPELKDDIYDPSYKDPEGPKPKVEYVWRNIILMSLLHLGALYGILLIPACKIYTCIWGFFYYLISAVGITAGAHRLWSHRTYKARLPLRLFLIIANTMAFQNDVYEWARDHRAHHKFSETDADPHNSRRGFFFSHVGWLLVRKHPAVKEKGGLLDLSDLKAEKLVMFQRR
;
A
#
# COMPACT_ATOMS: atom_id res chain seq x y z
N MET A 1 31.13 -17.99 59.84
CA MET A 1 30.15 -18.79 60.61
C MET A 1 28.75 -18.29 60.26
N PRO A 2 27.76 -19.16 60.05
CA PRO A 2 27.47 -19.72 58.71
C PRO A 2 26.01 -19.52 58.27
N ALA A 3 25.71 -20.01 57.04
CA ALA A 3 24.49 -20.74 56.66
C ALA A 3 23.18 -19.90 56.56
N HIS A 4 22.27 -20.03 55.60
CA HIS A 4 22.00 -20.94 54.48
C HIS A 4 20.64 -20.45 53.90
N LEU A 5 20.36 -20.32 52.60
CA LEU A 5 19.71 -21.31 51.72
C LEU A 5 19.33 -20.54 50.42
N LEU A 6 19.78 -20.95 49.22
CA LEU A 6 19.09 -21.83 48.24
C LEU A 6 17.71 -21.27 47.84
N GLN A 7 17.24 -21.17 46.60
CA GLN A 7 17.50 -21.73 45.27
C GLN A 7 16.58 -20.83 44.36
N GLU A 8 16.71 -20.58 43.05
CA GLU A 8 16.61 -21.52 41.94
C GLU A 8 16.53 -20.69 40.64
N GLU A 9 17.33 -21.05 39.63
CA GLU A 9 17.17 -20.58 38.24
C GLU A 9 15.93 -21.23 37.63
N ILE A 10 15.08 -20.46 36.93
CA ILE A 10 14.22 -21.02 35.87
C ILE A 10 14.13 -20.03 34.70
N SER A 11 14.74 -20.40 33.58
CA SER A 11 14.45 -19.94 32.23
C SER A 11 13.03 -20.38 31.82
N SER A 12 12.22 -19.49 31.24
CA SER A 12 11.00 -19.91 30.54
C SER A 12 10.77 -19.08 29.27
N SER A 13 10.74 -19.82 28.16
CA SER A 13 10.36 -19.43 26.82
C SER A 13 8.94 -18.90 26.75
N TYR A 14 8.71 -17.77 26.08
CA TYR A 14 7.37 -17.32 25.73
C TYR A 14 6.93 -17.98 24.41
N THR A 15 6.14 -19.04 24.53
CA THR A 15 5.31 -19.58 23.45
C THR A 15 3.94 -18.90 23.54
N THR A 16 3.54 -18.14 22.52
CA THR A 16 2.21 -17.54 22.44
C THR A 16 1.26 -18.49 21.71
N THR A 17 0.38 -19.16 22.46
CA THR A 17 -0.75 -19.94 21.93
C THR A 17 -1.97 -19.03 21.80
N THR A 18 -2.49 -18.85 20.58
CA THR A 18 -3.74 -18.13 20.31
C THR A 18 -4.93 -19.06 20.51
N THR A 19 -5.71 -18.85 21.57
CA THR A 19 -7.02 -19.50 21.73
C THR A 19 -8.11 -18.58 21.18
N ILE A 20 -8.84 -19.05 20.15
CA ILE A 20 -10.02 -18.38 19.61
C ILE A 20 -11.23 -18.83 20.43
N THR A 21 -11.81 -17.94 21.22
CA THR A 21 -13.08 -18.17 21.91
C THR A 21 -14.19 -17.44 21.14
N ALA A 22 -15.21 -18.17 20.68
CA ALA A 22 -16.39 -17.61 20.03
C ALA A 22 -17.24 -16.79 21.02
N PRO A 23 -17.92 -15.71 20.58
CA PRO A 23 -18.74 -14.88 21.47
C PRO A 23 -20.07 -15.58 21.82
N PRO A 24 -20.57 -15.47 23.08
CA PRO A 24 -21.88 -15.98 23.43
C PRO A 24 -23.00 -15.14 22.82
N SER A 25 -24.04 -15.83 22.35
CA SER A 25 -25.27 -15.27 21.78
C SER A 25 -26.05 -14.40 22.77
N ARG A 26 -26.57 -13.27 22.26
CA ARG A 26 -27.37 -12.23 22.95
C ARG A 26 -28.55 -12.77 23.76
N ILE A 27 -28.75 -12.18 24.94
CA ILE A 27 -30.07 -12.02 25.56
C ILE A 27 -30.33 -10.52 25.70
N LEU A 28 -31.46 -10.07 25.15
CA LEU A 28 -31.99 -8.71 25.22
C LEU A 28 -32.51 -8.41 26.63
N GLN A 29 -32.21 -7.23 27.18
CA GLN A 29 -33.10 -6.54 28.12
C GLN A 29 -33.00 -5.02 27.96
N ASN A 30 -34.18 -4.40 27.90
CA ASN A 30 -34.47 -2.97 27.76
C ASN A 30 -34.02 -2.15 28.97
N GLY A 31 -33.50 -0.95 28.73
CA GLY A 31 -33.30 0.07 29.75
C GLY A 31 -32.88 1.40 29.13
N GLY A 32 -33.81 2.36 29.08
CA GLY A 32 -33.56 3.70 28.57
C GLY A 32 -32.54 4.44 29.42
N GLY A 33 -31.34 4.61 28.88
CA GLY A 33 -30.30 5.49 29.37
C GLY A 33 -29.56 6.04 28.16
N LYS A 34 -29.28 7.34 28.17
CA LYS A 34 -28.50 8.02 27.13
C LYS A 34 -27.16 7.29 27.02
N LEU A 35 -26.98 6.53 25.93
CA LEU A 35 -25.76 5.79 25.62
C LEU A 35 -24.64 6.80 25.39
N GLU A 36 -23.95 7.21 26.45
CA GLU A 36 -22.53 7.51 26.31
C GLU A 36 -21.90 6.23 25.78
N LYS A 37 -21.54 6.23 24.49
CA LYS A 37 -20.74 5.15 23.93
C LYS A 37 -19.46 5.11 24.76
N PRO A 38 -19.19 4.02 25.50
CA PRO A 38 -17.86 3.82 26.04
C PRO A 38 -16.91 3.83 24.85
N SER A 39 -15.80 4.56 24.94
CA SER A 39 -14.73 4.56 23.95
C SER A 39 -14.10 3.17 23.90
N LEU A 40 -14.80 2.23 23.28
CA LEU A 40 -14.29 0.91 22.96
C LEU A 40 -13.18 1.17 21.94
N TYR A 41 -11.94 0.93 22.35
CA TYR A 41 -10.68 1.20 21.65
C TYR A 41 -10.27 2.69 21.66
N LEU A 42 -9.52 3.11 22.69
CA LEU A 42 -8.38 3.98 22.39
C LEU A 42 -7.42 3.10 21.58
N GLU A 43 -7.46 3.18 20.25
CA GLU A 43 -6.47 2.51 19.42
C GLU A 43 -5.08 3.01 19.84
N GLU A 44 -4.21 2.11 20.28
CA GLU A 44 -2.81 2.45 20.54
C GLU A 44 -2.17 2.94 19.24
N ASP A 45 -1.67 4.18 19.21
CA ASP A 45 -0.96 4.73 18.06
C ASP A 45 0.45 4.11 17.99
N ILE A 46 0.54 2.92 17.36
CA ILE A 46 1.79 2.16 17.21
C ILE A 46 2.74 2.76 16.15
N ARG A 47 2.28 3.73 15.34
CA ARG A 47 3.07 4.34 14.27
C ARG A 47 2.77 5.84 14.16
N PRO A 48 3.18 6.62 15.18
CA PRO A 48 2.92 8.06 15.21
C PRO A 48 3.73 8.85 14.17
N GLU A 49 4.78 8.24 13.59
CA GLU A 49 5.68 8.87 12.62
C GLU A 49 5.03 9.17 11.26
N LEU A 50 3.93 8.50 10.90
CA LEU A 50 3.24 8.69 9.62
C LEU A 50 1.72 8.56 9.79
N LYS A 51 1.00 9.61 9.37
CA LYS A 51 -0.47 9.69 9.45
C LYS A 51 -1.17 9.96 8.11
N ASP A 52 -0.41 10.22 7.05
CA ASP A 52 -0.97 10.57 5.74
C ASP A 52 -1.55 9.39 4.94
N ASP A 53 -1.47 8.19 5.50
CA ASP A 53 -2.12 6.98 5.01
C ASP A 53 -3.32 6.55 5.89
N ILE A 54 -3.72 7.38 6.88
CA ILE A 54 -4.91 7.13 7.69
C ILE A 54 -6.13 7.63 6.91
N TYR A 55 -7.15 6.78 6.78
CA TYR A 55 -8.41 7.13 6.12
C TYR A 55 -9.10 8.31 6.81
N ASP A 56 -9.50 9.31 6.03
CA ASP A 56 -10.22 10.49 6.50
C ASP A 56 -11.72 10.39 6.13
N PRO A 57 -12.59 9.95 7.06
CA PRO A 57 -14.03 9.85 6.80
C PRO A 57 -14.74 11.21 6.67
N SER A 58 -14.07 12.31 7.02
CA SER A 58 -14.65 13.66 6.96
C SER A 58 -14.67 14.21 5.54
N TYR A 59 -13.74 13.78 4.69
CA TYR A 59 -13.68 14.20 3.30
C TYR A 59 -14.72 13.47 2.44
N LYS A 60 -15.45 14.23 1.64
CA LYS A 60 -16.43 13.73 0.67
C LYS A 60 -16.33 14.53 -0.61
N ASP A 61 -16.70 13.89 -1.72
CA ASP A 61 -16.79 14.59 -3.01
C ASP A 61 -17.80 15.74 -2.93
N PRO A 62 -17.48 16.91 -3.51
CA PRO A 62 -18.44 18.00 -3.60
C PRO A 62 -19.63 17.56 -4.47
N GLU A 63 -20.82 18.02 -4.09
CA GLU A 63 -22.01 17.83 -4.91
C GLU A 63 -21.89 18.67 -6.19
N GLY A 64 -22.10 18.04 -7.34
CA GLY A 64 -22.06 18.74 -8.63
C GLY A 64 -21.72 17.84 -9.80
N PRO A 65 -21.74 18.41 -11.03
CA PRO A 65 -21.34 17.69 -12.21
C PRO A 65 -19.85 17.39 -12.18
N LYS A 66 -19.49 16.12 -12.37
CA LYS A 66 -18.09 15.70 -12.48
C LYS A 66 -17.46 16.25 -13.77
N PRO A 67 -16.19 16.66 -13.76
CA PRO A 67 -15.52 17.12 -14.96
C PRO A 67 -15.44 16.01 -16.01
N LYS A 68 -15.39 16.40 -17.28
CA LYS A 68 -15.22 15.46 -18.39
C LYS A 68 -13.86 14.77 -18.29
N VAL A 69 -13.82 13.50 -18.64
CA VAL A 69 -12.60 12.70 -18.65
C VAL A 69 -11.76 13.06 -19.87
N GLU A 70 -10.48 13.38 -19.65
CA GLU A 70 -9.52 13.66 -20.72
C GLU A 70 -8.62 12.44 -20.97
N TYR A 71 -8.69 11.88 -22.17
CA TYR A 71 -7.89 10.72 -22.56
C TYR A 71 -6.42 11.09 -22.86
N VAL A 72 -5.51 10.23 -22.45
CA VAL A 72 -4.08 10.33 -22.73
C VAL A 72 -3.72 9.27 -23.77
N TRP A 73 -3.87 9.61 -25.05
CA TRP A 73 -3.70 8.68 -26.18
C TRP A 73 -2.35 7.97 -26.21
N ARG A 74 -1.27 8.65 -25.81
CA ARG A 74 0.05 8.03 -25.68
C ARG A 74 0.01 6.81 -24.74
N ASN A 75 -0.62 6.95 -23.57
CA ASN A 75 -0.71 5.88 -22.58
C ASN A 75 -1.61 4.75 -23.10
N ILE A 76 -2.72 5.09 -23.75
CA ILE A 76 -3.63 4.12 -24.38
C ILE A 76 -2.86 3.27 -25.38
N ILE A 77 -2.16 3.87 -26.33
CA ILE A 77 -1.41 3.16 -27.37
C ILE A 77 -0.33 2.27 -26.74
N LEU A 78 0.50 2.81 -25.84
CA LEU A 78 1.57 2.04 -25.21
C LEU A 78 1.04 0.87 -24.37
N MET A 79 -0.04 1.08 -23.62
CA MET A 79 -0.66 0.03 -22.82
C MET A 79 -1.29 -1.05 -23.69
N SER A 80 -1.93 -0.68 -24.80
CA SER A 80 -2.45 -1.64 -25.79
C SER A 80 -1.32 -2.46 -26.42
N LEU A 81 -0.24 -1.83 -26.85
CA LEU A 81 0.91 -2.53 -27.43
C LEU A 81 1.59 -3.47 -26.43
N LEU A 82 1.73 -3.05 -25.16
CA LEU A 82 2.27 -3.90 -24.09
C LEU A 82 1.44 -5.18 -23.94
N HIS A 83 0.12 -5.08 -23.90
CA HIS A 83 -0.75 -6.24 -23.71
C HIS A 83 -0.84 -7.13 -24.95
N LEU A 84 -0.80 -6.54 -26.16
CA LEU A 84 -0.69 -7.32 -27.40
C LEU A 84 0.63 -8.09 -27.46
N GLY A 85 1.74 -7.45 -27.07
CA GLY A 85 3.05 -8.09 -26.95
C GLY A 85 3.06 -9.21 -25.90
N ALA A 86 2.40 -9.01 -24.76
CA ALA A 86 2.26 -10.04 -23.72
C ALA A 86 1.44 -11.24 -24.22
N LEU A 87 0.32 -11.00 -24.91
CA LEU A 87 -0.50 -12.05 -25.51
C LEU A 87 0.29 -12.86 -26.55
N TYR A 88 1.05 -12.17 -27.41
CA TYR A 88 1.97 -12.82 -28.34
C TYR A 88 3.04 -13.63 -27.60
N GLY A 89 3.64 -13.07 -26.54
CA GLY A 89 4.62 -13.75 -25.70
C GLY A 89 4.11 -15.05 -25.08
N ILE A 90 2.84 -15.11 -24.67
CA ILE A 90 2.20 -16.34 -24.18
C ILE A 90 2.26 -17.46 -25.24
N LEU A 91 2.02 -17.13 -26.51
CA LEU A 91 2.08 -18.09 -27.62
C LEU A 91 3.51 -18.60 -27.87
N LEU A 92 4.52 -17.84 -27.47
CA LEU A 92 5.93 -18.19 -27.65
C LEU A 92 6.49 -19.05 -26.50
N ILE A 93 5.80 -19.13 -25.35
CA ILE A 93 6.27 -19.88 -24.17
C ILE A 93 6.66 -21.33 -24.50
N PRO A 94 5.91 -22.12 -25.30
CA PRO A 94 6.29 -23.50 -25.61
C PRO A 94 7.61 -23.63 -26.39
N ALA A 95 8.04 -22.57 -27.08
CA ALA A 95 9.30 -22.55 -27.83
C ALA A 95 10.49 -22.00 -27.00
N CYS A 96 10.23 -21.50 -25.79
CA CYS A 96 11.25 -20.95 -24.91
C CYS A 96 12.13 -22.04 -24.29
N LYS A 97 13.41 -21.72 -24.09
CA LYS A 97 14.28 -22.54 -23.23
C LYS A 97 13.77 -22.46 -21.80
N ILE A 98 13.90 -23.56 -21.04
CA ILE A 98 13.48 -23.59 -19.63
C ILE A 98 14.13 -22.48 -18.78
N TYR A 99 15.39 -22.14 -19.06
CA TYR A 99 16.09 -21.04 -18.37
C TYR A 99 15.44 -19.68 -18.62
N THR A 100 14.84 -19.43 -19.79
CA THR A 100 14.08 -18.21 -20.06
C THR A 100 12.82 -18.15 -19.18
N CYS A 101 12.12 -19.27 -19.02
CA CYS A 101 10.93 -19.34 -18.17
C CYS A 101 11.28 -19.15 -16.69
N ILE A 102 12.35 -19.80 -16.21
CA ILE A 102 12.85 -19.64 -14.84
C ILE A 102 13.27 -18.18 -14.59
N TRP A 103 14.01 -17.59 -15.54
CA TRP A 103 14.42 -16.19 -15.46
C TRP A 103 13.21 -15.25 -15.40
N GLY A 104 12.23 -15.44 -16.27
CA GLY A 104 10.99 -14.63 -16.27
C GLY A 104 10.24 -14.72 -14.93
N PHE A 105 10.12 -15.93 -14.38
CA PHE A 105 9.49 -16.12 -13.07
C PHE A 105 10.28 -15.46 -11.93
N PHE A 106 11.61 -15.61 -11.92
CA PHE A 106 12.46 -14.96 -10.93
C PHE A 106 12.36 -13.43 -11.03
N TYR A 107 12.40 -12.88 -12.24
CA TYR A 107 12.28 -11.46 -12.50
C TYR A 107 10.93 -10.90 -12.01
N TYR A 108 9.85 -11.65 -12.23
CA TYR A 108 8.52 -11.34 -11.70
C TYR A 108 8.52 -11.26 -10.16
N LEU A 109 9.08 -12.28 -9.48
CA LEU A 109 9.12 -12.32 -8.02
C LEU A 109 9.93 -11.16 -7.43
N ILE A 110 11.10 -10.86 -7.99
CA ILE A 110 11.93 -9.75 -7.51
C ILE A 110 11.19 -8.42 -7.71
N SER A 111 10.58 -8.20 -8.87
CA SER A 111 9.80 -7.00 -9.15
C SER A 111 8.60 -6.85 -8.18
N ALA A 112 7.90 -7.95 -7.90
CA ALA A 112 6.79 -7.98 -6.95
C ALA A 112 7.23 -7.62 -5.53
N VAL A 113 8.41 -8.08 -5.09
CA VAL A 113 9.01 -7.70 -3.80
C VAL A 113 9.36 -6.21 -3.77
N GLY A 114 9.88 -5.66 -4.87
CA GLY A 114 10.16 -4.22 -5.00
C GLY A 114 8.93 -3.33 -4.78
N ILE A 115 7.76 -3.76 -5.26
CA ILE A 115 6.48 -3.06 -5.01
C ILE A 115 5.99 -3.33 -3.59
N THR A 116 5.81 -4.59 -3.21
CA THR A 116 5.11 -4.96 -1.97
C THR A 116 5.92 -4.67 -0.72
N ALA A 117 7.18 -5.09 -0.66
CA ALA A 117 8.05 -4.85 0.48
C ALA A 117 8.65 -3.44 0.43
N GLY A 118 8.98 -2.94 -0.76
CA GLY A 118 9.52 -1.61 -0.99
C GLY A 118 8.44 -0.53 -1.03
N ALA A 119 7.97 -0.17 -2.24
CA ALA A 119 7.11 0.98 -2.49
C ALA A 119 5.93 1.06 -1.52
N HIS A 120 5.25 -0.07 -1.30
CA HIS A 120 4.08 -0.17 -0.45
C HIS A 120 4.42 -0.11 1.05
N ARG A 121 5.03 -1.15 1.61
CA ARG A 121 5.20 -1.28 3.07
C ARG A 121 6.27 -0.34 3.65
N LEU A 122 7.42 -0.22 2.98
CA LEU A 122 8.56 0.56 3.48
C LEU A 122 8.35 2.06 3.27
N TRP A 123 8.07 2.48 2.03
CA TRP A 123 8.08 3.90 1.68
C TRP A 123 6.71 4.56 1.79
N SER A 124 5.62 3.88 1.41
CA SER A 124 4.28 4.48 1.52
C SER A 124 3.75 4.49 2.94
N HIS A 125 3.95 3.40 3.70
CA HIS A 125 3.35 3.22 5.03
C HIS A 125 4.33 3.24 6.21
N ARG A 126 5.65 3.26 5.96
CA ARG A 126 6.69 3.26 7.02
C ARG A 126 6.48 2.17 8.07
N THR A 127 6.02 0.98 7.69
CA THR A 127 5.68 -0.09 8.66
C THR A 127 6.89 -0.81 9.23
N TYR A 128 8.08 -0.60 8.65
CA TYR A 128 9.34 -1.12 9.15
C TYR A 128 10.51 -0.23 8.71
N LYS A 129 11.67 -0.42 9.35
CA LYS A 129 12.92 0.28 9.02
C LYS A 129 13.90 -0.67 8.34
N ALA A 130 14.45 -0.25 7.21
CA ALA A 130 15.43 -1.03 6.45
C ALA A 130 16.78 -0.33 6.43
N ARG A 131 17.87 -1.11 6.56
CA ARG A 131 19.24 -0.61 6.36
C ARG A 131 19.54 -0.46 4.86
N LEU A 132 20.62 0.24 4.55
CA LEU A 132 21.01 0.59 3.18
C LEU A 132 21.08 -0.61 2.21
N PRO A 133 21.65 -1.79 2.56
CA PRO A 133 21.71 -2.91 1.62
C PRO A 133 20.34 -3.38 1.14
N LEU A 134 19.38 -3.51 2.07
CA LEU A 134 18.01 -3.89 1.74
C LEU A 134 17.31 -2.79 0.95
N ARG A 135 17.52 -1.51 1.30
CA ARG A 135 16.94 -0.37 0.55
C ARG A 135 17.46 -0.29 -0.87
N LEU A 136 18.75 -0.57 -1.09
CA LEU A 136 19.35 -0.67 -2.42
C LEU A 136 18.74 -1.82 -3.22
N PHE A 137 18.61 -3.00 -2.61
CA PHE A 137 17.92 -4.12 -3.26
C PHE A 137 16.49 -3.75 -3.66
N LEU A 138 15.71 -3.18 -2.73
CA LEU A 138 14.31 -2.85 -2.95
C LEU A 138 14.10 -1.75 -3.99
N ILE A 139 14.98 -0.74 -4.06
CA ILE A 139 14.84 0.35 -5.04
C ILE A 139 15.17 -0.15 -6.47
N ILE A 140 16.15 -1.06 -6.60
CA ILE A 140 16.47 -1.72 -7.89
C ILE A 140 15.30 -2.61 -8.30
N ALA A 141 14.81 -3.44 -7.38
CA ALA A 141 13.65 -4.31 -7.61
C ALA A 141 12.38 -3.51 -7.98
N ASN A 142 12.14 -2.37 -7.34
CA ASN A 142 11.04 -1.47 -7.70
C ASN A 142 11.20 -0.89 -9.13
N THR A 143 12.43 -0.51 -9.49
CA THR A 143 12.74 0.00 -10.84
C THR A 143 12.46 -1.05 -11.91
N MET A 144 12.72 -2.34 -11.63
CA MET A 144 12.38 -3.46 -12.52
C MET A 144 10.86 -3.60 -12.75
N ALA A 145 10.04 -3.24 -11.76
CA ALA A 145 8.59 -3.38 -11.80
C ALA A 145 7.89 -2.31 -12.66
N PHE A 146 8.55 -1.18 -12.91
CA PHE A 146 8.09 -0.12 -13.81
C PHE A 146 6.68 0.43 -13.50
N GLN A 147 6.40 0.71 -12.23
CA GLN A 147 5.13 1.31 -11.78
C GLN A 147 5.28 2.78 -11.36
N ASN A 148 6.10 3.55 -12.10
CA ASN A 148 6.62 4.88 -11.70
C ASN A 148 7.64 4.81 -10.55
N ASP A 149 8.30 5.93 -10.28
CA ASP A 149 9.26 6.05 -9.17
C ASP A 149 8.57 5.97 -7.81
N VAL A 150 9.33 5.57 -6.77
CA VAL A 150 8.80 5.37 -5.42
C VAL A 150 8.10 6.60 -4.86
N TYR A 151 8.58 7.81 -5.16
CA TYR A 151 7.97 9.03 -4.64
C TYR A 151 6.58 9.26 -5.25
N GLU A 152 6.43 9.12 -6.56
CA GLU A 152 5.12 9.22 -7.21
C GLU A 152 4.18 8.10 -6.76
N TRP A 153 4.66 6.85 -6.71
CA TRP A 153 3.88 5.70 -6.25
C TRP A 153 3.35 5.92 -4.82
N ALA A 154 4.23 6.33 -3.90
CA ALA A 154 3.86 6.53 -2.51
C ALA A 154 2.91 7.72 -2.29
N ARG A 155 3.06 8.81 -3.06
CA ARG A 155 2.10 9.93 -3.02
C ARG A 155 0.71 9.46 -3.41
N ASP A 156 0.61 8.78 -4.55
CA ASP A 156 -0.68 8.30 -5.05
C ASP A 156 -1.29 7.27 -4.08
N HIS A 157 -0.46 6.39 -3.50
CA HIS A 157 -0.91 5.38 -2.55
C HIS A 157 -1.38 5.98 -1.21
N ARG A 158 -0.68 6.98 -0.67
CA ARG A 158 -1.13 7.72 0.53
C ARG A 158 -2.46 8.44 0.26
N ALA A 159 -2.61 9.08 -0.91
CA ALA A 159 -3.87 9.70 -1.31
C ALA A 159 -5.01 8.68 -1.44
N HIS A 160 -4.74 7.51 -2.02
CA HIS A 160 -5.69 6.40 -2.12
C HIS A 160 -6.18 5.94 -0.74
N HIS A 161 -5.28 5.78 0.23
CA HIS A 161 -5.67 5.40 1.58
C HIS A 161 -6.47 6.50 2.29
N LYS A 162 -5.99 7.74 2.24
CA LYS A 162 -6.60 8.86 2.97
C LYS A 162 -7.98 9.24 2.44
N PHE A 163 -8.16 9.19 1.12
CA PHE A 163 -9.37 9.65 0.44
C PHE A 163 -10.05 8.54 -0.37
N SER A 164 -9.94 7.29 0.10
CA SER A 164 -10.50 6.11 -0.55
C SER A 164 -11.97 6.31 -0.97
N GLU A 165 -12.32 5.86 -2.17
CA GLU A 165 -13.69 5.95 -2.70
C GLU A 165 -14.23 7.38 -2.91
N THR A 166 -13.32 8.33 -3.19
CA THR A 166 -13.63 9.71 -3.57
C THR A 166 -12.91 10.10 -4.87
N ASP A 167 -13.22 11.25 -5.45
CA ASP A 167 -12.53 11.80 -6.62
C ASP A 167 -11.10 12.28 -6.31
N ALA A 168 -10.66 12.24 -5.05
CA ALA A 168 -9.26 12.42 -4.65
C ALA A 168 -8.47 11.10 -4.60
N ASP A 169 -9.14 9.95 -4.71
CA ASP A 169 -8.50 8.64 -4.92
C ASP A 169 -8.06 8.49 -6.39
N PRO A 170 -6.75 8.31 -6.67
CA PRO A 170 -6.25 8.13 -8.04
C PRO A 170 -6.94 7.01 -8.82
N HIS A 171 -7.35 5.94 -8.15
CA HIS A 171 -7.97 4.74 -8.74
C HIS A 171 -9.32 4.42 -8.10
N ASN A 172 -10.10 5.47 -7.79
CA ASN A 172 -11.45 5.44 -7.23
C ASN A 172 -12.32 4.30 -7.77
N SER A 173 -12.65 3.32 -6.91
CA SER A 173 -13.37 2.12 -7.32
C SER A 173 -14.86 2.36 -7.60
N ARG A 174 -15.45 3.46 -7.09
CA ARG A 174 -16.82 3.90 -7.45
C ARG A 174 -16.99 4.25 -8.93
N ARG A 175 -15.89 4.44 -9.68
CA ARG A 175 -15.92 4.64 -11.14
C ARG A 175 -15.97 3.31 -11.91
N GLY A 176 -16.03 2.18 -11.22
CA GLY A 176 -16.17 0.84 -11.78
C GLY A 176 -14.84 0.14 -12.04
N PHE A 177 -14.94 -1.18 -12.26
CA PHE A 177 -13.80 -2.10 -12.38
C PHE A 177 -12.74 -1.65 -13.39
N PHE A 178 -13.17 -1.25 -14.60
CA PHE A 178 -12.22 -0.86 -15.64
C PHE A 178 -11.38 0.35 -15.23
N PHE A 179 -11.99 1.34 -14.57
CA PHE A 179 -11.29 2.54 -14.15
C PHE A 179 -10.25 2.23 -13.08
N SER A 180 -10.63 1.51 -12.01
CA SER A 180 -9.72 1.18 -10.91
C SER A 180 -8.63 0.18 -11.32
N HIS A 181 -8.89 -0.68 -12.29
CA HIS A 181 -7.91 -1.65 -12.78
C HIS A 181 -6.82 -1.02 -13.65
N VAL A 182 -7.19 -0.31 -14.73
CA VAL A 182 -6.23 0.24 -15.70
C VAL A 182 -6.65 1.60 -16.25
N GLY A 183 -7.95 1.91 -16.28
CA GLY A 183 -8.48 3.12 -16.92
C GLY A 183 -7.93 4.42 -16.33
N TRP A 184 -7.61 4.44 -15.03
CA TRP A 184 -7.00 5.60 -14.37
C TRP A 184 -5.62 5.97 -14.93
N LEU A 185 -4.86 5.00 -15.46
CA LEU A 185 -3.57 5.24 -16.12
C LEU A 185 -3.71 5.84 -17.53
N LEU A 186 -4.91 5.76 -18.12
CA LEU A 186 -5.18 6.12 -19.50
C LEU A 186 -5.78 7.52 -19.67
N VAL A 187 -6.05 8.20 -18.56
CA VAL A 187 -6.73 9.50 -18.52
C VAL A 187 -5.98 10.46 -17.62
N ARG A 188 -6.29 11.75 -17.72
CA ARG A 188 -5.77 12.73 -16.75
C ARG A 188 -6.41 12.49 -15.38
N LYS A 189 -5.57 12.55 -14.34
CA LYS A 189 -6.00 12.51 -12.93
C LYS A 189 -7.01 13.62 -12.67
N HIS A 190 -8.03 13.31 -11.87
CA HIS A 190 -9.03 14.29 -11.43
C HIS A 190 -8.33 15.43 -10.66
N PRO A 191 -8.78 16.70 -10.77
CA PRO A 191 -8.16 17.83 -10.06
C PRO A 191 -8.01 17.62 -8.56
N ALA A 192 -9.00 16.98 -7.91
CA ALA A 192 -8.97 16.69 -6.48
C ALA A 192 -7.78 15.79 -6.07
N VAL A 193 -7.34 14.86 -6.93
CA VAL A 193 -6.14 14.04 -6.67
C VAL A 193 -4.89 14.93 -6.56
N LYS A 194 -4.77 15.96 -7.41
CA LYS A 194 -3.64 16.89 -7.37
C LYS A 194 -3.72 17.82 -6.17
N GLU A 195 -4.91 18.37 -5.91
CA GLU A 195 -5.14 19.29 -4.80
C GLU A 195 -4.89 18.59 -3.45
N LYS A 196 -5.60 17.48 -3.20
CA LYS A 196 -5.49 16.76 -1.92
C LYS A 196 -4.17 16.02 -1.78
N GLY A 197 -3.66 15.42 -2.87
CA GLY A 197 -2.34 14.79 -2.87
C GLY A 197 -1.19 15.78 -2.65
N GLY A 198 -1.38 17.07 -2.98
CA GLY A 198 -0.43 18.13 -2.69
C GLY A 198 -0.35 18.55 -1.22
N LEU A 199 -1.37 18.19 -0.42
CA LEU A 199 -1.43 18.47 1.02
C LEU A 199 -0.83 17.36 1.88
N LEU A 200 -0.52 16.21 1.30
CA LEU A 200 0.11 15.10 2.02
C LEU A 200 1.56 15.44 2.35
N ASP A 201 2.01 15.10 3.57
CA ASP A 201 3.42 15.16 3.90
C ASP A 201 4.18 14.04 3.18
N LEU A 202 5.19 14.46 2.42
CA LEU A 202 6.14 13.60 1.70
C LEU A 202 7.58 14.00 2.03
N SER A 203 7.79 14.79 3.09
CA SER A 203 9.10 15.27 3.53
C SER A 203 10.03 14.10 3.87
N ASP A 204 9.48 13.02 4.41
CA ASP A 204 10.17 11.78 4.73
C ASP A 204 10.80 11.13 3.49
N LEU A 205 10.10 11.15 2.35
CA LEU A 205 10.61 10.64 1.08
C LEU A 205 11.57 11.62 0.40
N LYS A 206 11.33 12.93 0.51
CA LYS A 206 12.23 13.97 -0.01
C LYS A 206 13.59 13.97 0.67
N ALA A 207 13.61 13.72 1.99
CA ALA A 207 14.85 13.60 2.76
C ALA A 207 15.63 12.32 2.42
N GLU A 208 14.97 11.34 1.81
CA GLU A 208 15.55 10.06 1.48
C GLU A 208 16.34 10.11 0.15
N LYS A 209 17.66 10.34 0.25
CA LYS A 209 18.57 10.47 -0.91
C LYS A 209 18.43 9.37 -1.97
N LEU A 210 18.21 8.11 -1.54
CA LEU A 210 18.08 6.98 -2.47
C LEU A 210 16.78 7.04 -3.28
N VAL A 211 15.68 7.44 -2.65
CA VAL A 211 14.38 7.63 -3.33
C VAL A 211 14.49 8.80 -4.30
N MET A 212 15.12 9.90 -3.89
CA MET A 212 15.37 11.05 -4.77
C MET A 212 16.36 10.75 -5.90
N PHE A 213 17.29 9.82 -5.69
CA PHE A 213 18.18 9.34 -6.76
C PHE A 213 17.41 8.56 -7.82
N GLN A 214 16.52 7.65 -7.43
CA GLN A 214 15.69 6.89 -8.39
C GLN A 214 14.80 7.82 -9.24
N ARG A 215 14.29 8.90 -8.63
CA ARG A 215 13.39 9.85 -9.28
C ARG A 215 14.09 10.77 -10.30
N ARG A 216 15.39 11.01 -10.15
CA ARG A 216 16.16 11.98 -10.95
C ARG A 216 16.42 11.47 -12.37
#